data_AF-A0A351FB29-F1
#
_entry.id   AF-A0A351FB29-F1
#
_cell.length_a   1.000
_cell.length_b   1.000
_cell.length_c   1.000
_cell.angle_alpha   90.00
_cell.angle_beta   90.00
_cell.angle_gamma   90.00
#
_symmetry.space_group_name_H-M   'P 1'
#
loop_
_entity.id
_entity.type
_entity.pdbx_description
1 polymer ?
#
loop_
_entity_poly.entity_id
_entity_poly.type
_entity_poly.pdbx_seq_one_letter_code
_entity_poly.pdbx_strand_id
1 'polypeptide(L)'
;MEKPKVVFLLAEREYLTESTLPKFAKDHLSEKYDSFFCSAPKEGAQRHLLSNAFFIPKADLLVISVRRRAFPEKTMQMIRAFVESGKPVLGIRTSSHAF
;
A
#
# COMPACT_ATOMS: atom_id res chain seq x y z
N MET A 1 19.97 -12.05 8.62
CA MET A 1 19.05 -12.19 7.47
C MET A 1 18.29 -10.90 7.30
N GLU A 2 17.98 -10.52 6.06
CA GLU A 2 17.11 -9.37 5.77
C GLU A 2 15.69 -9.65 6.26
N LYS A 3 15.02 -8.66 6.88
CA LYS A 3 13.64 -8.83 7.34
C LYS A 3 12.69 -8.83 6.13
N PRO A 4 11.61 -9.63 6.14
CA PRO A 4 10.62 -9.57 5.06
C PRO A 4 9.96 -8.18 5.01
N LYS A 5 9.67 -7.73 3.80
CA LYS A 5 9.22 -6.36 3.51
C LYS A 5 7.70 -6.30 3.36
N VAL A 6 7.06 -5.48 4.18
CA VAL A 6 5.62 -5.19 4.11
C VAL A 6 5.42 -3.82 3.50
N VAL A 7 4.72 -3.74 2.37
CA VAL A 7 4.43 -2.47 1.69
C VAL A 7 2.95 -2.15 1.84
N PHE A 8 2.67 -0.98 2.42
CA PHE A 8 1.32 -0.49 2.66
C PHE A 8 0.92 0.55 1.61
N LEU A 9 -0.18 0.31 0.91
CA LEU A 9 -0.80 1.28 0.00
C LEU A 9 -1.94 2.00 0.73
N LEU A 10 -1.73 3.26 1.08
CA LEU A 10 -2.58 4.07 1.96
C LEU A 10 -3.16 5.26 1.18
N ALA A 11 -4.35 5.10 0.62
CA ALA A 11 -4.99 6.14 -0.18
C ALA A 11 -6.52 6.09 -0.07
N GLU A 12 -7.03 5.75 1.11
CA GLU A 12 -8.45 5.89 1.43
C GLU A 12 -8.72 7.22 2.17
N ARG A 13 -9.97 7.48 2.58
CA ARG A 13 -10.39 8.76 3.19
C ARG A 13 -11.33 8.60 4.38
N GLU A 14 -11.69 7.37 4.73
CA GLU A 14 -12.76 7.02 5.64
C GLU A 14 -12.24 6.58 7.02
N TYR A 15 -11.06 5.94 7.07
CA TYR A 15 -10.58 5.22 8.26
C TYR A 15 -9.23 5.71 8.80
N LEU A 16 -8.68 6.81 8.25
CA LEU A 16 -7.42 7.43 8.68
C LEU A 16 -6.23 6.46 8.68
N THR A 17 -6.24 5.52 7.74
CA THR A 17 -5.23 4.45 7.69
C THR A 17 -3.83 4.96 7.39
N GLU A 18 -3.70 6.16 6.83
CA GLU A 18 -2.43 6.89 6.69
C GLU A 18 -1.75 7.21 8.02
N SER A 19 -2.48 7.18 9.14
CA SER A 19 -1.92 7.41 10.50
C SER A 19 -1.98 6.15 11.37
N THR A 20 -3.08 5.38 11.28
CA THR A 20 -3.28 4.22 12.15
C THR A 20 -2.41 3.03 11.76
N LEU A 21 -2.21 2.76 10.46
CA LEU A 21 -1.40 1.63 10.02
C LEU A 21 0.11 1.83 10.22
N PRO A 22 0.70 3.03 10.01
CA PRO A 22 2.09 3.26 10.40
C PRO A 22 2.33 3.09 11.89
N LYS A 23 1.40 3.54 12.75
CA LYS A 23 1.48 3.29 14.20
C LYS A 23 1.43 1.80 14.51
N PHE A 24 0.48 1.07 13.95
CA PHE A 24 0.38 -0.39 14.11
C PHE A 24 1.67 -1.10 13.68
N ALA A 25 2.22 -0.75 12.52
CA ALA A 25 3.44 -1.36 12.00
C ALA A 25 4.64 -1.09 12.92
N LYS A 26 4.78 0.15 13.42
CA LYS A 26 5.82 0.49 14.39
C LYS A 26 5.69 -0.33 15.67
N ASP A 27 4.48 -0.39 16.23
CA ASP A 27 4.22 -0.97 17.54
C ASP A 27 4.25 -2.51 17.53
N HIS A 28 3.96 -3.16 16.39
CA HIS A 28 3.74 -4.60 16.33
C HIS A 28 4.56 -5.36 15.28
N LEU A 29 5.11 -4.69 14.26
CA LEU A 29 5.79 -5.39 13.15
C LEU A 29 7.31 -5.14 13.12
N SER A 30 7.80 -4.07 13.74
CA SER A 30 9.18 -3.57 13.59
C SER A 30 10.28 -4.56 13.99
N GLU A 31 10.02 -5.48 14.92
CA GLU A 31 11.00 -6.51 15.30
C GLU A 31 11.22 -7.53 14.18
N LYS A 32 10.19 -7.85 13.40
CA LYS A 32 10.18 -8.98 12.45
C LYS A 32 10.17 -8.55 10.99
N TYR A 33 9.67 -7.36 10.68
CA TYR A 33 9.42 -6.90 9.32
C TYR A 33 9.93 -5.47 9.10
N ASP A 34 10.34 -5.19 7.87
CA ASP A 34 10.58 -3.83 7.41
C ASP A 34 9.31 -3.30 6.72
N SER A 35 8.78 -2.18 7.20
CA SER A 35 7.53 -1.60 6.71
C SER A 35 7.77 -0.36 5.86
N PHE A 36 7.16 -0.31 4.68
CA PHE A 36 7.22 0.82 3.75
C PHE A 36 5.81 1.33 3.45
N PHE A 37 5.67 2.65 3.29
CA PHE A 37 4.38 3.30 3.13
C PHE A 37 4.32 4.08 1.82
N CYS A 38 3.33 3.75 1.01
CA CYS A 38 2.97 4.45 -0.21
C CYS A 38 1.64 5.18 0.05
N SER A 39 1.58 6.49 -0.17
CA SER A 39 0.36 7.27 0.07
C SER A 39 0.06 8.26 -1.03
N ALA A 40 -1.20 8.69 -1.12
CA ALA A 40 -1.65 9.72 -2.06
C ALA A 40 -2.44 10.80 -1.32
N PRO A 41 -2.46 12.06 -1.84
CA PRO A 41 -3.33 13.10 -1.34
C PRO A 41 -4.80 12.64 -1.25
N LYS A 42 -5.52 13.08 -0.21
CA LYS A 42 -6.94 12.73 -0.04
C LYS A 42 -7.78 13.27 -1.20
N GLU A 43 -7.54 14.52 -1.59
CA GLU A 43 -8.28 15.27 -2.60
C GLU A 43 -7.37 15.95 -3.63
N GLY A 44 -7.97 16.57 -4.65
CA GLY A 44 -7.29 17.35 -5.69
C GLY A 44 -6.79 16.53 -6.87
N ALA A 45 -6.16 17.18 -7.85
CA ALA A 45 -5.69 16.54 -9.07
C ALA A 45 -4.64 15.45 -8.81
N GLN A 46 -3.83 15.62 -7.77
CA GLN A 46 -2.76 14.68 -7.40
C GLN A 46 -3.26 13.49 -6.57
N ARG A 47 -4.56 13.41 -6.26
CA ARG A 47 -5.15 12.31 -5.47
C ARG A 47 -4.96 10.93 -6.09
N HIS A 48 -4.56 10.89 -7.36
CA HIS A 48 -4.26 9.70 -8.15
C HIS A 48 -2.76 9.38 -8.19
N LEU A 49 -1.90 10.18 -7.60
CA LEU A 49 -0.45 9.97 -7.62
C LEU A 49 -0.02 9.30 -6.32
N LEU A 50 0.30 8.01 -6.41
CA LEU A 50 0.78 7.22 -5.28
C LEU A 50 2.29 7.46 -5.09
N SER A 51 2.65 8.13 -4.01
CA SER A 51 4.05 8.33 -3.61
C SER A 51 4.71 6.98 -3.27
N ASN A 52 6.03 6.91 -3.49
CA ASN A 52 6.85 5.75 -3.14
C ASN A 52 6.44 4.42 -3.79
N ALA A 53 5.68 4.45 -4.89
CA ALA A 53 5.18 3.24 -5.57
C ALA A 53 6.30 2.28 -6.03
N PHE A 54 7.55 2.74 -6.13
CA PHE A 54 8.72 1.92 -6.44
C PHE A 54 9.05 0.84 -5.39
N PHE A 55 8.43 0.87 -4.20
CA PHE A 55 8.54 -0.22 -3.22
C PHE A 55 7.64 -1.42 -3.55
N ILE A 56 6.57 -1.25 -4.34
CA ILE A 56 5.60 -2.33 -4.65
C ILE A 56 6.30 -3.59 -5.19
N PRO A 57 7.23 -3.52 -6.16
CA PRO A 57 7.89 -4.72 -6.68
C PRO A 57 8.84 -5.38 -5.67
N LYS A 58 9.24 -4.66 -4.61
CA LYS A 58 10.19 -5.13 -3.59
C LYS A 58 9.50 -5.78 -2.39
N ALA A 59 8.16 -5.77 -2.36
CA ALA A 59 7.41 -6.31 -1.23
C ALA A 59 7.49 -7.84 -1.16
N ASP A 60 7.39 -8.36 0.05
CA ASP A 60 7.05 -9.76 0.32
C ASP A 60 5.56 -9.90 0.69
N LEU A 61 4.95 -8.83 1.22
CA LEU A 61 3.51 -8.68 1.44
C LEU A 61 3.05 -7.28 1.00
N LEU A 62 1.97 -7.23 0.22
CA LEU A 62 1.31 -5.97 -0.14
C LEU A 62 0.02 -5.79 0.66
N VAL A 63 -0.05 -4.73 1.47
CA VAL A 63 -1.25 -4.36 2.23
C VAL A 63 -1.98 -3.23 1.51
N ILE A 64 -3.26 -3.41 1.18
CA ILE A 64 -4.04 -2.46 0.39
C ILE A 64 -5.14 -1.85 1.27
N SER A 65 -5.03 -0.54 1.50
CA SER A 65 -6.04 0.32 2.12
C SER A 65 -6.26 1.54 1.21
N VAL A 66 -6.95 1.31 0.10
CA VAL A 66 -7.13 2.26 -1.00
C VAL A 66 -8.62 2.29 -1.36
N ARG A 67 -9.11 3.47 -1.77
CA ARG A 67 -10.50 3.63 -2.20
C ARG A 67 -10.64 4.56 -3.40
N ARG A 68 -11.22 4.05 -4.49
CA ARG A 68 -11.59 4.77 -5.72
C ARG A 68 -10.44 5.64 -6.25
N ARG A 69 -9.32 4.99 -6.54
CA ARG A 69 -8.09 5.61 -7.05
C ARG A 69 -7.70 5.02 -8.41
N ALA A 70 -7.90 5.82 -9.46
CA ALA A 70 -7.30 5.58 -10.77
C ALA A 70 -5.82 6.00 -10.75
N PHE A 71 -4.91 5.16 -10.25
CA PHE A 71 -3.47 5.46 -10.29
C PHE A 71 -2.93 5.44 -11.73
N PRO A 72 -1.82 6.15 -12.04
CA PRO A 72 -1.15 6.07 -13.33
C PRO A 72 -0.86 4.62 -13.73
N GLU A 73 -0.89 4.37 -15.04
CA GLU A 73 -0.72 3.03 -15.62
C GLU A 73 0.52 2.31 -15.06
N LYS A 74 1.65 3.00 -14.94
CA LYS A 74 2.88 2.45 -14.36
C LYS A 74 2.70 1.90 -12.94
N THR A 75 1.95 2.59 -12.09
CA THR A 75 1.63 2.13 -10.74
C THR A 75 0.71 0.92 -10.77
N MET A 76 -0.31 0.95 -11.63
CA MET A 76 -1.24 -0.17 -11.82
C MET A 76 -0.53 -1.43 -12.34
N GLN A 77 0.43 -1.29 -13.25
CA GLN A 77 1.26 -2.39 -13.75
C GLN A 77 2.12 -3.00 -12.63
N MET A 78 2.71 -2.19 -11.74
CA MET A 78 3.46 -2.71 -10.59
C MET A 78 2.57 -3.53 -9.64
N ILE A 79 1.35 -3.06 -9.37
CA ILE A 79 0.38 -3.77 -8.52
C ILE A 79 -0.04 -5.09 -9.19
N ARG A 80 -0.39 -5.03 -10.48
CA ARG A 80 -0.77 -6.22 -11.27
C ARG A 80 0.34 -7.27 -11.27
N ALA A 81 1.57 -6.88 -11.59
CA ALA A 81 2.71 -7.80 -11.62
C ALA A 81 2.98 -8.43 -10.24
N PHE A 82 2.79 -7.67 -9.15
CA PHE A 82 2.90 -8.22 -7.79
C PHE A 82 1.86 -9.32 -7.54
N VAL A 83 0.59 -9.07 -7.87
CA VAL A 83 -0.49 -10.05 -7.71
C VAL A 83 -0.26 -11.29 -8.57
N GLU A 84 0.11 -11.09 -9.84
CA GLU A 84 0.39 -12.17 -10.80
C GLU A 84 1.61 -13.02 -10.40
N SER A 85 2.53 -12.48 -9.60
CA SER A 85 3.66 -13.25 -9.06
C SER A 85 3.27 -14.27 -7.98
N GLY A 86 2.02 -14.28 -7.52
CA GLY A 86 1.53 -15.19 -6.49
C GLY A 86 1.95 -14.83 -5.06
N LYS A 87 2.58 -13.67 -4.86
CA LYS A 87 2.93 -13.15 -3.53
C LYS A 87 1.67 -12.74 -2.74
N PRO A 88 1.70 -12.83 -1.40
CA PRO A 88 0.52 -12.58 -0.58
C PRO A 88 0.08 -11.10 -0.63
N VAL A 89 -1.24 -10.91 -0.63
CA VAL A 89 -1.90 -9.61 -0.60
C VAL A 89 -2.91 -9.58 0.56
N LEU A 90 -2.91 -8.50 1.32
CA LEU A 90 -3.86 -8.26 2.40
C LEU A 90 -4.70 -7.01 2.09
N GLY A 91 -5.98 -7.19 1.81
CA GLY A 91 -6.94 -6.09 1.64
C GLY A 91 -7.60 -5.71 2.96
N ILE A 92 -7.70 -4.42 3.27
CA ILE A 92 -8.39 -3.91 4.47
C ILE A 92 -9.52 -2.98 4.05
N ARG A 93 -10.71 -3.21 4.62
CA ARG A 93 -11.97 -2.46 4.45
C ARG A 93 -12.26 -2.03 3.01
N THR A 94 -11.84 -0.83 2.63
CA THR A 94 -12.18 -0.17 1.36
C THR A 94 -11.53 -0.81 0.13
N SER A 95 -10.61 -1.77 0.33
CA SER A 95 -9.90 -2.49 -0.74
C SER A 95 -10.79 -3.18 -1.78
N SER A 96 -12.04 -3.54 -1.46
CA SER A 96 -13.01 -4.05 -2.44
C SER A 96 -13.42 -3.02 -3.51
N HIS A 97 -13.14 -1.74 -3.26
CA HIS A 97 -13.36 -0.62 -4.17
C HIS A 97 -12.07 0.20 -4.35
N ALA A 98 -10.92 -0.47 -4.43
CA ALA A 98 -9.62 0.19 -4.44
C ALA A 98 -9.39 1.10 -5.66
N PHE A 99 -9.55 0.56 -6.86
CA PHE A 99 -9.15 1.23 -8.11
C PHE A 99 -10.37 1.68 -8.90
#